data_AF-A0A914YBS9-F1
#
_entry.id   AF-A0A914YBS9-F1
#
_cell.length_a   1.000
_cell.length_b   1.000
_cell.length_c   1.000
_cell.angle_alpha   90.00
_cell.angle_beta   90.00
_cell.angle_gamma   90.00
#
_symmetry.space_group_name_H-M   'P 1'
#
loop_
_entity.id
_entity.type
_entity.pdbx_description
1 polymer ?
#
loop_
_entity_poly.entity_id
_entity_poly.type
_entity_poly.pdbx_seq_one_letter_code
_entity_poly.pdbx_strand_id
1 'polypeptide(L)'
;MKDWQEIVKLYEKDNIYLADAAQLLQRLVQYDIPAMNRQITKDETSFEDHVKKEEEYKKNAHQADRIYHEELTKMGIDGKNFRKEIIELTETVVPMIDEITDDLVDLIPAVQYYKDFSRYTSSQVEDFNRLSLLGLIQNSGGQVTYYEYIHGSSPTSIERPKLVYNDETKADEDDIDFGEEAEIDFGSDEIDFGIDDVTTTDQITDASVIEGIARGEFGLNVFENPISMRDLKGELSELEIFLRFRYQQEANPPPIAVYLNALEEKDSSISSIKAEKIWDWKKKVDAIQQKLNNEQTKKLLKARAFPGLVFF
;
A
#
# COMPACT_ATOMS: atom_id res chain seq x y z
N MET A 1 61.79 -60.19 40.19
CA MET A 1 60.85 -61.16 39.55
C MET A 1 59.67 -61.52 40.46
N LYS A 2 59.87 -61.74 41.78
CA LYS A 2 58.77 -61.99 42.73
C LYS A 2 57.82 -60.79 42.90
N ASP A 3 58.36 -59.58 43.03
CA ASP A 3 57.55 -58.37 43.25
C ASP A 3 56.58 -58.08 42.09
N TRP A 4 56.99 -58.36 40.85
CA TRP A 4 56.13 -58.19 39.67
C TRP A 4 55.02 -59.24 39.59
N GLN A 5 55.30 -60.48 40.00
CA GLN A 5 54.29 -61.53 40.11
C GLN A 5 53.30 -61.28 41.25
N GLU A 6 53.73 -60.60 42.32
CA GLU A 6 52.88 -60.20 43.43
C GLU A 6 51.96 -59.02 43.05
N ILE A 7 52.49 -58.03 42.30
CA ILE A 7 51.68 -56.94 41.72
C ILE A 7 50.63 -57.49 40.74
N VAL A 8 51.00 -58.44 39.87
CA VAL A 8 50.04 -59.10 38.96
C VAL A 8 48.99 -59.90 39.74
N LYS A 9 49.39 -60.67 40.77
CA LYS A 9 48.44 -61.38 41.64
C LYS A 9 47.50 -60.46 42.41
N LEU A 10 47.94 -59.25 42.79
CA LEU A 10 47.12 -58.25 43.46
C LEU A 10 46.11 -57.62 42.49
N TYR A 11 46.46 -57.48 41.20
CA TYR A 11 45.54 -57.06 40.14
C TYR A 11 44.53 -58.16 39.74
N GLU A 12 44.93 -59.43 39.81
CA GLU A 12 44.07 -60.59 39.55
C GLU A 12 43.23 -61.03 40.77
N LYS A 13 43.48 -60.45 41.95
CA LYS A 13 42.81 -60.86 43.19
C LYS A 13 41.33 -60.46 43.17
N ASP A 14 40.48 -61.46 43.34
CA ASP A 14 39.01 -61.38 43.43
C ASP A 14 38.26 -60.91 42.18
N ASN A 15 38.89 -60.88 40.99
CA ASN A 15 38.25 -60.50 39.72
C ASN A 15 37.49 -59.16 39.76
N ILE A 16 37.87 -58.24 40.67
CA ILE A 16 37.10 -57.02 40.94
C ILE A 16 37.02 -56.13 39.69
N TYR A 17 38.12 -55.97 38.97
CA TYR A 17 38.13 -55.22 37.71
C TYR A 17 37.31 -55.89 36.59
N LEU A 18 37.16 -57.22 36.63
CA LEU A 18 36.29 -57.95 35.71
C LEU A 18 34.81 -57.73 36.07
N ALA A 19 34.48 -57.66 37.35
CA ALA A 19 33.14 -57.33 37.82
C ALA A 19 32.75 -55.88 37.46
N ASP A 20 33.66 -54.92 37.65
CA ASP A 20 33.46 -53.52 37.23
C ASP A 20 33.32 -53.40 35.71
N ALA A 21 34.18 -54.10 34.94
CA ALA A 21 34.06 -54.15 33.48
C ALA A 21 32.73 -54.80 33.03
N ALA A 22 32.26 -55.84 33.73
CA ALA A 22 30.97 -56.48 33.46
C ALA A 22 29.79 -55.55 33.78
N GLN A 23 29.87 -54.77 34.86
CA GLN A 23 28.84 -53.79 35.22
C GLN A 23 28.81 -52.61 34.23
N LEU A 24 29.98 -52.13 33.79
CA LEU A 24 30.09 -51.13 32.72
C LEU A 24 29.53 -51.65 31.40
N LEU A 25 29.86 -52.89 31.03
CA LEU A 25 29.31 -53.54 29.84
C LEU A 25 27.79 -53.69 29.93
N GLN A 26 27.27 -54.08 31.10
CA GLN A 26 25.84 -54.17 31.34
C GLN A 26 25.17 -52.80 31.17
N ARG A 27 25.75 -51.72 31.70
CA ARG A 27 25.22 -50.35 31.52
C ARG A 27 25.22 -49.93 30.06
N LEU A 28 26.33 -50.16 29.35
CA LEU A 28 26.48 -49.84 27.94
C LEU A 28 25.42 -50.54 27.10
N VAL A 29 25.22 -51.84 27.33
CA VAL A 29 24.27 -52.66 26.56
C VAL A 29 22.81 -52.34 26.91
N GLN A 30 22.50 -52.14 28.20
CA GLN A 30 21.11 -51.98 28.64
C GLN A 30 20.59 -50.55 28.56
N TYR A 31 21.45 -49.54 28.65
CA TYR A 31 21.03 -48.14 28.76
C TYR A 31 21.68 -47.24 27.72
N ASP A 32 23.02 -47.22 27.62
CA ASP A 32 23.72 -46.23 26.81
C ASP A 32 23.49 -46.47 25.30
N ILE A 33 23.62 -47.72 24.82
CA ILE A 33 23.35 -48.08 23.42
C ILE A 33 21.87 -47.83 23.05
N PRO A 34 20.88 -48.29 23.83
CA PRO A 34 19.47 -47.97 23.55
C PRO A 34 19.15 -46.47 23.56
N ALA A 35 19.75 -45.70 24.48
CA ALA A 35 19.57 -44.25 24.53
C ALA A 35 20.15 -43.55 23.29
N MET A 36 21.37 -43.95 22.89
CA MET A 36 21.99 -43.47 21.65
C MET A 36 21.14 -43.82 20.42
N ASN A 37 20.61 -45.05 20.33
CA ASN A 37 19.74 -45.44 19.22
C ASN A 37 18.45 -44.59 19.15
N ARG A 38 17.83 -44.29 20.31
CA ARG A 38 16.65 -43.41 20.34
C ARG A 38 17.00 -42.00 19.89
N GLN A 39 18.18 -41.49 20.26
CA GLN A 39 18.65 -40.18 19.84
C GLN A 39 18.90 -40.16 18.32
N ILE A 40 19.55 -41.18 17.77
CA ILE A 40 19.76 -41.35 16.33
C ILE A 40 18.42 -41.31 15.58
N THR A 41 17.43 -42.09 16.00
CA THR A 41 16.11 -42.08 15.34
C THR A 41 15.44 -40.71 15.40
N LYS A 42 15.56 -40.00 16.54
CA LYS A 42 15.02 -38.63 16.67
C LYS A 42 15.72 -37.68 15.68
N ASP A 43 17.03 -37.76 15.58
CA ASP A 43 17.82 -36.92 14.68
C ASP A 43 17.55 -37.25 13.21
N GLU A 44 17.36 -38.53 12.86
CA GLU A 44 16.94 -38.98 11.52
C GLU A 44 15.57 -38.40 11.14
N THR A 45 14.58 -38.45 12.04
CA THR A 45 13.26 -37.85 11.78
C THR A 45 13.34 -36.34 11.62
N SER A 46 14.13 -35.65 12.45
CA SER A 46 14.35 -34.20 12.33
C SER A 46 15.05 -33.85 11.03
N PHE A 47 16.02 -34.66 10.60
CA PHE A 47 16.74 -34.50 9.35
C PHE A 47 15.79 -34.60 8.15
N GLU A 48 14.93 -35.61 8.10
CA GLU A 48 13.91 -35.73 7.04
C GLU A 48 12.98 -34.51 7.00
N ASP A 49 12.58 -33.98 8.14
CA ASP A 49 11.75 -32.77 8.22
C ASP A 49 12.49 -31.53 7.74
N HIS A 50 13.79 -31.39 8.05
CA HIS A 50 14.61 -30.29 7.54
C HIS A 50 14.81 -30.38 6.02
N VAL A 51 15.01 -31.57 5.47
CA VAL A 51 15.11 -31.77 4.01
C VAL A 51 13.79 -31.37 3.32
N LYS A 52 12.64 -31.78 3.86
CA LYS A 52 11.33 -31.35 3.33
C LYS A 52 11.15 -29.83 3.39
N LYS A 53 11.54 -29.20 4.50
CA LYS A 53 11.49 -27.74 4.65
C LYS A 53 12.42 -27.03 3.67
N GLU A 54 13.61 -27.56 3.43
CA GLU A 54 14.54 -27.01 2.44
C GLU A 54 13.93 -27.01 1.03
N GLU A 55 13.30 -28.12 0.64
CA GLU A 55 12.59 -28.20 -0.64
C GLU A 55 11.42 -27.22 -0.72
N GLU A 56 10.67 -27.03 0.37
CA GLU A 56 9.59 -26.05 0.46
C GLU A 56 10.11 -24.61 0.32
N TYR A 57 11.17 -24.25 1.05
CA TYR A 57 11.77 -22.91 0.96
C TYR A 57 12.35 -22.64 -0.43
N LYS A 58 12.96 -23.63 -1.09
CA LYS A 58 13.40 -23.49 -2.50
C LYS A 58 12.23 -23.21 -3.43
N LYS A 59 11.12 -23.94 -3.28
CA LYS A 59 9.90 -23.68 -4.08
C LYS A 59 9.34 -22.29 -3.80
N ASN A 60 9.26 -21.88 -2.54
CA ASN A 60 8.77 -20.56 -2.15
C ASN A 60 9.68 -19.44 -2.68
N ALA A 61 11.00 -19.60 -2.63
CA ALA A 61 11.96 -18.64 -3.19
C ALA A 61 11.77 -18.50 -4.71
N HIS A 62 11.68 -19.61 -5.45
CA HIS A 62 11.41 -19.56 -6.88
C HIS A 62 10.05 -18.95 -7.22
N GLN A 63 9.02 -19.21 -6.41
CA GLN A 63 7.72 -18.60 -6.60
C GLN A 63 7.76 -17.10 -6.33
N ALA A 64 8.43 -16.66 -5.27
CA ALA A 64 8.61 -15.24 -4.94
C ALA A 64 9.39 -14.50 -6.03
N ASP A 65 10.47 -15.10 -6.54
CA ASP A 65 11.27 -14.57 -7.64
C ASP A 65 10.44 -14.44 -8.93
N ARG A 66 9.64 -15.45 -9.25
CA ARG A 66 8.73 -15.39 -10.40
C ARG A 66 7.69 -14.29 -10.24
N ILE A 67 7.07 -14.17 -9.06
CA ILE A 67 6.10 -13.11 -8.78
C ILE A 67 6.76 -11.74 -8.90
N TYR A 68 7.97 -11.56 -8.36
CA TYR A 68 8.72 -10.32 -8.47
C TYR A 68 8.96 -9.92 -9.93
N HIS A 69 9.47 -10.83 -10.75
CA HIS A 69 9.70 -10.55 -12.18
C HIS A 69 8.40 -10.35 -12.99
N GLU A 70 7.32 -11.06 -12.64
CA GLU A 70 5.99 -10.81 -13.20
C GLU A 70 5.49 -9.40 -12.85
N GLU A 71 5.75 -8.90 -11.63
CA GLU A 71 5.40 -7.55 -11.21
C GLU A 71 6.26 -6.48 -11.89
N LEU A 72 7.58 -6.71 -12.01
CA LEU A 72 8.47 -5.82 -12.78
C LEU A 72 8.01 -5.68 -14.23
N THR A 73 7.66 -6.80 -14.87
CA THR A 73 7.12 -6.81 -16.24
C THR A 73 5.81 -6.02 -16.34
N LYS A 74 4.93 -6.17 -15.34
CA LYS A 74 3.68 -5.38 -15.28
C LYS A 74 3.93 -3.90 -15.08
N MET A 75 4.97 -3.50 -14.36
CA MET A 75 5.33 -2.09 -14.17
C MET A 75 6.15 -1.52 -15.35
N GLY A 76 6.65 -2.37 -16.25
CA GLY A 76 7.49 -1.96 -17.36
C GLY A 76 8.91 -1.59 -16.94
N ILE A 77 9.38 -2.15 -15.83
CA ILE A 77 10.66 -1.81 -15.19
C ILE A 77 11.67 -2.97 -15.37
N ASP A 78 12.94 -2.65 -15.62
CA ASP A 78 14.04 -3.62 -15.83
C ASP A 78 14.60 -4.18 -14.51
N GLY A 79 14.42 -3.48 -13.39
CA GLY A 79 14.76 -3.95 -12.05
C GLY A 79 16.24 -3.78 -11.67
N LYS A 80 17.02 -3.08 -12.49
CA LYS A 80 18.46 -2.87 -12.24
C LYS A 80 18.70 -1.82 -11.18
N ASN A 81 17.95 -0.73 -11.24
CA ASN A 81 17.98 0.33 -10.23
C ASN A 81 16.54 0.66 -9.82
N PHE A 82 15.91 -0.29 -9.12
CA PHE A 82 14.51 -0.20 -8.68
C PHE A 82 14.13 1.17 -8.10
N ARG A 83 15.02 1.77 -7.28
CA ARG A 83 14.80 3.11 -6.70
C ARG A 83 14.72 4.22 -7.75
N LYS A 84 15.64 4.25 -8.71
CA LYS A 84 15.66 5.26 -9.79
C LYS A 84 14.48 5.05 -10.74
N GLU A 85 14.22 3.79 -11.11
CA GLU A 85 13.14 3.41 -12.02
C GLU A 85 11.76 3.75 -11.45
N ILE A 86 11.54 3.59 -10.14
CA ILE A 86 10.29 4.02 -9.49
C ILE A 86 10.15 5.54 -9.45
N ILE A 87 11.22 6.28 -9.18
CA ILE A 87 11.18 7.75 -9.18
C ILE A 87 10.83 8.26 -10.58
N GLU A 88 11.47 7.72 -11.62
CA GLU A 88 11.17 8.05 -13.02
C GLU A 88 9.72 7.67 -13.39
N LEU A 89 9.24 6.49 -12.98
CA LEU A 89 7.86 6.09 -13.21
C LEU A 89 6.86 7.00 -12.45
N THR A 90 7.26 7.53 -11.30
CA THR A 90 6.46 8.48 -10.51
C THR A 90 6.36 9.86 -11.19
N GLU A 91 7.32 10.22 -12.03
CA GLU A 91 7.26 11.44 -12.85
C GLU A 91 6.23 11.29 -13.98
N THR A 92 6.05 10.08 -14.53
CA THR A 92 5.01 9.80 -15.54
C THR A 92 3.57 9.94 -15.03
N VAL A 93 3.39 10.04 -13.71
CA VAL A 93 2.07 10.24 -13.09
C VAL A 93 1.51 11.64 -13.34
N VAL A 94 2.35 12.67 -13.49
CA VAL A 94 1.88 14.04 -13.77
C VAL A 94 1.09 14.12 -15.08
N PRO A 95 1.64 13.70 -16.23
CA PRO A 95 0.90 13.79 -17.49
C PRO A 95 -0.36 12.92 -17.47
N MET A 96 -0.37 11.82 -16.69
CA MET A 96 -1.58 11.01 -16.48
C MET A 96 -2.66 11.78 -15.70
N ILE A 97 -2.28 12.51 -14.65
CA ILE A 97 -3.21 13.38 -13.90
C ILE A 97 -3.75 14.48 -14.81
N ASP A 98 -2.90 15.08 -15.65
CA ASP A 98 -3.32 16.10 -16.61
C ASP A 98 -4.32 15.52 -17.63
N GLU A 99 -4.07 14.33 -18.19
CA GLU A 99 -5.01 13.65 -19.09
C GLU A 99 -6.36 13.35 -18.43
N ILE A 100 -6.36 12.88 -17.18
CA ILE A 100 -7.60 12.64 -16.43
C ILE A 100 -8.32 13.96 -16.15
N THR A 101 -7.58 15.03 -15.86
CA THR A 101 -8.15 16.36 -15.65
C THR A 101 -8.81 16.87 -16.92
N ASP A 102 -8.16 16.72 -18.08
CA ASP A 102 -8.73 17.11 -19.38
C ASP A 102 -10.02 16.33 -19.66
N ASP A 103 -10.05 15.02 -19.38
CA ASP A 103 -11.26 14.19 -19.49
C ASP A 103 -12.38 14.68 -18.55
N LEU A 104 -12.04 15.20 -17.36
CA LEU A 104 -12.99 15.77 -16.39
C LEU A 104 -13.50 17.17 -16.81
N VAL A 105 -12.66 17.98 -17.46
CA VAL A 105 -13.04 19.27 -18.05
C VAL A 105 -14.07 19.06 -19.16
N ASP A 106 -13.91 18.02 -19.97
CA ASP A 106 -14.86 17.61 -21.00
C ASP A 106 -16.27 17.27 -20.44
N LEU A 107 -16.37 16.97 -19.14
CA LEU A 107 -17.62 16.68 -18.44
C LEU A 107 -18.29 17.92 -17.81
N ILE A 108 -17.73 19.13 -17.97
CA ILE A 108 -18.37 20.39 -17.51
C ILE A 108 -19.85 20.48 -17.93
N PRO A 109 -20.23 20.19 -19.19
CA PRO A 109 -21.63 20.23 -19.60
C PRO A 109 -22.53 19.23 -18.87
N ALA A 110 -21.99 18.06 -18.50
CA ALA A 110 -22.73 17.03 -17.77
C ALA A 110 -22.95 17.44 -16.31
N VAL A 111 -21.94 18.06 -15.69
CA VAL A 111 -22.02 18.60 -14.33
C VAL A 111 -23.00 19.78 -14.28
N GLN A 112 -22.99 20.67 -15.29
CA GLN A 112 -23.97 21.74 -15.37
C GLN A 112 -25.40 21.19 -15.53
N TYR A 113 -25.59 20.19 -16.39
CA TYR A 113 -26.89 19.53 -16.55
C TYR A 113 -27.39 18.90 -15.23
N TYR A 114 -26.50 18.27 -14.47
CA TYR A 114 -26.81 17.75 -13.14
C TYR A 114 -27.27 18.86 -12.19
N LYS A 115 -26.55 19.99 -12.15
CA LYS A 115 -26.88 21.13 -11.28
C LYS A 115 -28.22 21.77 -11.66
N ASP A 116 -28.45 21.99 -12.95
CA ASP A 116 -29.70 22.56 -13.47
C ASP A 116 -30.90 21.66 -13.17
N PHE A 117 -30.74 20.34 -13.37
CA PHE A 117 -31.80 19.37 -13.07
C PHE A 117 -32.06 19.24 -11.56
N SER A 118 -31.02 19.32 -10.73
CA SER A 118 -31.15 19.28 -9.28
C SER A 118 -31.91 20.51 -8.75
N ARG A 119 -31.62 21.70 -9.30
CA ARG A 119 -32.36 22.93 -8.99
C ARG A 119 -33.81 22.89 -9.47
N TYR A 120 -34.05 22.34 -10.66
CA TYR A 120 -35.40 22.14 -11.18
C TYR A 120 -36.24 21.22 -10.27
N THR A 121 -35.66 20.09 -9.84
CA THR A 121 -36.37 19.10 -9.02
C THR A 121 -36.47 19.47 -7.55
N SER A 122 -35.52 20.27 -7.03
CA SER A 122 -35.42 20.62 -5.60
C SER A 122 -35.71 22.10 -5.41
N SER A 123 -36.98 22.51 -5.49
CA SER A 123 -37.39 23.93 -5.37
C SER A 123 -37.18 24.57 -3.98
N GLN A 124 -36.52 23.89 -3.03
CA GLN A 124 -36.45 24.28 -1.60
C GLN A 124 -35.15 23.88 -0.85
N VAL A 125 -34.15 23.30 -1.51
CA VAL A 125 -32.94 22.86 -0.79
C VAL A 125 -31.80 23.81 -1.16
N GLU A 126 -31.18 24.45 -0.17
CA GLU A 126 -29.94 25.21 -0.35
C GLU A 126 -28.97 24.43 -1.23
N ASP A 127 -28.22 25.13 -2.09
CA ASP A 127 -27.18 24.58 -2.97
C ASP A 127 -26.17 23.79 -2.10
N PHE A 128 -26.48 22.54 -1.72
CA PHE A 128 -25.50 21.62 -1.21
C PHE A 128 -24.43 21.56 -2.30
N ASN A 129 -23.18 21.78 -1.92
CA ASN A 129 -22.01 21.71 -2.80
C ASN A 129 -21.85 20.28 -3.34
N ARG A 130 -22.76 19.85 -4.20
CA ARG A 130 -22.73 18.57 -4.89
C ARG A 130 -21.76 18.68 -6.05
N LEU A 131 -20.96 17.65 -6.25
CA LEU A 131 -19.90 17.65 -7.25
C LEU A 131 -18.92 18.81 -7.02
N SER A 132 -18.62 19.08 -5.74
CA SER A 132 -17.76 20.19 -5.29
C SER A 132 -16.33 20.02 -5.75
N LEU A 133 -15.79 18.82 -5.63
CA LEU A 133 -14.42 18.50 -6.00
C LEU A 133 -14.29 18.45 -7.52
N LEU A 134 -15.26 17.87 -8.23
CA LEU A 134 -15.35 17.94 -9.68
C LEU A 134 -15.38 19.38 -10.18
N GLY A 135 -16.22 20.23 -9.57
CA GLY A 135 -16.29 21.66 -9.93
C GLY A 135 -14.98 22.39 -9.65
N LEU A 136 -14.29 22.05 -8.57
CA LEU A 136 -13.01 22.65 -8.21
C LEU A 136 -11.89 22.23 -9.17
N ILE A 137 -11.81 20.94 -9.53
CA ILE A 137 -10.87 20.42 -10.54
C ILE A 137 -11.14 21.06 -11.92
N GLN A 138 -12.41 21.25 -12.28
CA GLN A 138 -12.78 21.91 -13.55
C GLN A 138 -12.35 23.38 -13.63
N ASN A 139 -12.31 24.09 -12.51
CA ASN A 139 -11.95 25.51 -12.47
C ASN A 139 -10.44 25.74 -12.27
N SER A 140 -9.80 24.92 -11.43
CA SER A 140 -8.41 25.10 -11.00
C SER A 140 -7.42 24.17 -11.71
N GLY A 141 -7.90 23.18 -12.49
CA GLY A 141 -7.07 22.27 -13.29
C GLY A 141 -6.46 21.11 -12.49
N GLY A 142 -5.44 20.45 -13.09
CA GLY A 142 -4.88 19.19 -12.57
C GLY A 142 -3.93 19.34 -11.38
N GLN A 143 -3.54 20.56 -11.02
CA GLN A 143 -2.57 20.84 -9.95
C GLN A 143 -3.21 21.14 -8.59
N VAL A 144 -4.51 20.88 -8.46
CA VAL A 144 -5.26 21.14 -7.23
C VAL A 144 -4.72 20.36 -6.05
N THR A 145 -4.50 21.07 -4.95
CA THR A 145 -4.03 20.48 -3.69
C THR A 145 -5.19 20.10 -2.77
N TYR A 146 -4.94 19.16 -1.86
CA TYR A 146 -5.92 18.83 -0.82
C TYR A 146 -6.22 20.05 0.08
N TYR A 147 -5.23 20.92 0.31
CA TYR A 147 -5.43 22.21 0.97
C TYR A 147 -6.50 23.07 0.27
N GLU A 148 -6.45 23.20 -1.06
CA GLU A 148 -7.45 23.96 -1.83
C GLU A 148 -8.86 23.38 -1.70
N TYR A 149 -8.97 22.05 -1.64
CA TYR A 149 -10.26 21.39 -1.48
C TYR A 149 -10.91 21.69 -0.12
N ILE A 150 -10.11 21.69 0.96
CA ILE A 150 -10.62 21.93 2.32
C ILE A 150 -10.85 23.42 2.59
N HIS A 151 -9.94 24.28 2.16
CA HIS A 151 -9.95 25.71 2.52
C HIS A 151 -10.54 26.62 1.43
N GLY A 152 -10.78 26.09 0.23
CA GLY A 152 -11.34 26.86 -0.89
C GLY A 152 -10.43 27.96 -1.44
N SER A 153 -9.15 28.01 -1.02
CA SER A 153 -8.15 29.01 -1.42
C SER A 153 -6.82 28.35 -1.71
N SER A 154 -6.10 28.86 -2.73
CA SER A 154 -4.78 28.35 -3.09
C SER A 154 -3.73 28.59 -2.00
N PRO A 155 -2.87 27.60 -1.70
CA PRO A 155 -1.80 27.75 -0.72
C PRO A 155 -0.73 28.72 -1.23
N THR A 156 -0.04 29.38 -0.30
CA THR A 156 1.04 30.32 -0.59
C THR A 156 2.36 29.61 -0.90
N SER A 157 2.57 28.42 -0.34
CA SER A 157 3.72 27.53 -0.64
C SER A 157 3.31 26.07 -0.46
N ILE A 158 3.86 25.18 -1.28
CA ILE A 158 3.59 23.73 -1.24
C ILE A 158 4.90 23.01 -0.91
N GLU A 159 4.94 22.34 0.24
CA GLU A 159 6.08 21.52 0.66
C GLU A 159 5.70 20.05 0.55
N ARG A 160 6.14 19.40 -0.54
CA ARG A 160 5.94 17.97 -0.76
C ARG A 160 7.08 17.14 -0.14
N PRO A 161 6.81 15.90 0.32
CA PRO A 161 7.86 14.97 0.69
C PRO A 161 8.72 14.68 -0.55
N LYS A 162 9.97 15.15 -0.57
CA LYS A 162 10.92 14.82 -1.62
C LYS A 162 11.71 13.59 -1.20
N LEU A 163 11.80 12.59 -2.06
CA LEU A 163 12.86 11.58 -1.90
C LEU A 163 14.17 12.23 -2.28
N VAL A 164 15.05 12.38 -1.30
CA VAL A 164 16.46 12.63 -1.56
C VAL A 164 17.10 11.29 -1.90
N TYR A 165 17.35 11.08 -3.19
CA TYR A 165 18.18 9.97 -3.64
C TYR A 165 19.64 10.43 -3.61
N ASN A 166 20.39 10.01 -2.58
CA ASN A 166 21.85 10.11 -2.62
C ASN A 166 22.37 8.95 -3.47
N ASP A 167 23.00 9.28 -4.60
CA ASP A 167 23.69 8.33 -5.47
C ASP A 167 24.96 7.85 -4.72
N GLU A 168 24.82 6.97 -3.74
CA GLU A 168 25.95 6.37 -3.00
C GLU A 168 26.68 5.31 -3.85
N THR A 169 27.00 5.64 -5.10
CA THR A 169 27.87 4.83 -5.97
C THR A 169 29.21 5.50 -6.27
N LYS A 170 29.62 6.42 -5.40
CA LYS A 170 31.02 6.81 -5.20
C LYS A 170 31.31 6.99 -3.71
N ALA A 171 31.10 5.93 -2.93
CA ALA A 171 31.92 5.77 -1.74
C ALA A 171 33.28 5.28 -2.27
N ASP A 172 34.27 6.16 -2.24
CA ASP A 172 35.66 5.77 -2.40
C ASP A 172 35.95 4.59 -1.45
N GLU A 173 36.72 3.62 -1.93
CA GLU A 173 37.25 2.50 -1.15
C GLU A 173 38.20 3.04 -0.07
N ASP A 174 37.66 3.68 0.97
CA ASP A 174 38.37 3.91 2.22
C ASP A 174 37.98 2.79 3.19
N ASP A 175 38.98 1.96 3.49
CA ASP A 175 38.99 0.81 4.38
C ASP A 175 38.08 1.00 5.61
N ILE A 176 37.06 0.14 5.74
CA ILE A 176 36.37 -0.05 7.02
C ILE A 176 37.31 -0.87 7.91
N ASP A 177 38.08 -0.16 8.73
CA ASP A 177 38.99 -0.71 9.74
C ASP A 177 38.19 -1.30 10.93
N PHE A 178 38.05 -2.63 10.96
CA PHE A 178 37.54 -3.39 12.12
C PHE A 178 38.67 -3.67 13.13
N GLY A 179 39.46 -2.63 13.45
CA GLY A 179 40.61 -2.68 14.34
C GLY A 179 40.36 -2.02 15.69
N GLU A 180 40.40 -2.87 16.73
CA GLU A 180 40.53 -2.60 18.16
C GLU A 180 39.30 -2.26 19.02
N GLU A 181 39.21 -3.04 20.10
CA GLU A 181 38.20 -3.16 21.14
C GLU A 181 37.80 -1.79 21.75
N ALA A 182 36.63 -1.29 21.35
CA ALA A 182 35.88 -0.35 22.17
C ALA A 182 34.81 -1.14 22.95
N GLU A 183 34.98 -1.23 24.27
CA GLU A 183 33.98 -1.72 25.20
C GLU A 183 32.65 -0.98 24.95
N ILE A 184 31.64 -1.73 24.49
CA ILE A 184 30.28 -1.23 24.35
C ILE A 184 29.70 -1.14 25.77
N ASP A 185 29.68 0.07 26.32
CA ASP A 185 29.03 0.41 27.59
C ASP A 185 27.50 0.36 27.42
N PHE A 186 26.89 -0.73 27.91
CA PHE A 186 25.43 -0.81 28.09
C PHE A 186 25.03 -0.07 29.36
N GLY A 187 25.15 1.26 29.33
CA GLY A 187 24.67 2.17 30.36
C GLY A 187 23.17 2.00 30.57
N SER A 188 22.80 1.77 31.82
CA SER A 188 21.47 1.40 32.31
C SER A 188 20.51 2.59 32.40
N ASP A 189 20.11 3.17 31.28
CA ASP A 189 18.99 4.12 31.25
C ASP A 189 17.73 3.39 30.76
N GLU A 190 16.73 3.30 31.66
CA GLU A 190 15.38 2.83 31.36
C GLU A 190 14.82 3.59 30.16
N ILE A 191 14.69 2.90 29.03
CA ILE A 191 13.91 3.39 27.89
C ILE A 191 12.44 3.21 28.26
N ASP A 192 11.81 4.31 28.68
CA ASP A 192 10.37 4.41 28.96
C ASP A 192 9.58 4.24 27.65
N PHE A 193 9.05 3.04 27.41
CA PHE A 193 8.05 2.78 26.38
C PHE A 193 6.66 3.12 26.92
N GLY A 194 6.43 4.40 27.19
CA GLY A 194 5.13 4.96 27.53
C GLY A 194 4.12 4.76 26.40
N ILE A 195 3.45 3.61 26.41
CA ILE A 195 2.21 3.38 25.69
C ILE A 195 1.13 4.17 26.45
N ASP A 196 0.88 5.39 25.98
CA ASP A 196 -0.33 6.12 26.36
C ASP A 196 -1.44 5.76 25.35
N ASP A 197 -2.38 4.99 25.85
CA ASP A 197 -3.65 4.61 25.26
C ASP A 197 -4.50 5.86 24.98
N VAL A 198 -4.25 6.51 23.84
CA VAL A 198 -5.11 7.61 23.36
C VAL A 198 -6.32 7.00 22.68
N THR A 199 -7.35 6.82 23.48
CA THR A 199 -8.75 6.75 23.06
C THR A 199 -9.05 7.83 22.02
N THR A 200 -9.37 7.40 20.81
CA THR A 200 -9.81 8.26 19.69
C THR A 200 -11.16 8.90 19.99
N THR A 201 -11.11 10.04 20.67
CA THR A 201 -12.14 11.09 20.64
C THR A 201 -11.47 12.35 21.15
N ASP A 202 -10.97 13.20 20.25
CA ASP A 202 -11.20 14.65 20.30
C ASP A 202 -10.41 15.41 19.22
N GLN A 203 -11.16 16.25 18.50
CA GLN A 203 -10.80 17.61 18.10
C GLN A 203 -9.49 17.81 17.33
N ILE A 204 -9.66 17.91 16.02
CA ILE A 204 -8.80 18.64 15.09
C ILE A 204 -8.52 20.03 15.68
N THR A 205 -7.35 20.19 16.31
CA THR A 205 -6.74 21.50 16.55
C THR A 205 -5.58 21.60 15.59
N ASP A 206 -5.87 22.30 14.49
CA ASP A 206 -5.09 22.37 13.28
C ASP A 206 -3.85 23.26 13.49
N ALA A 207 -2.78 22.66 14.01
CA ALA A 207 -1.46 23.29 14.12
C ALA A 207 -0.79 23.49 12.74
N SER A 208 -1.42 23.06 11.65
CA SER A 208 -0.98 23.19 10.25
C SER A 208 -1.43 24.50 9.58
N VAL A 209 -2.28 25.30 10.22
CA VAL A 209 -2.91 26.51 9.64
C VAL A 209 -2.10 27.79 9.87
N ILE A 210 -0.93 27.69 10.51
CA ILE A 210 -0.06 28.85 10.70
C ILE A 210 0.72 29.05 9.38
N GLU A 211 0.28 30.04 8.58
CA GLU A 211 0.94 30.64 7.39
C GLU A 211 0.57 30.13 5.97
N GLY A 212 -0.53 29.40 5.78
CA GLY A 212 -1.00 29.09 4.41
C GLY A 212 -0.01 28.25 3.57
N ILE A 213 0.86 27.50 4.25
CA ILE A 213 1.80 26.55 3.65
C ILE A 213 1.18 25.17 3.70
N ALA A 214 0.98 24.53 2.54
CA ALA A 214 0.46 23.18 2.45
C ALA A 214 1.59 22.16 2.71
N ARG A 215 1.60 21.57 3.91
CA ARG A 215 2.58 20.55 4.37
C ARG A 215 1.93 19.17 4.51
N GLY A 216 2.72 18.11 4.36
CA GLY A 216 2.26 16.74 4.59
C GLY A 216 1.08 16.38 3.68
N GLU A 217 -0.01 15.86 4.28
CA GLU A 217 -1.22 15.45 3.55
C GLU A 217 -1.92 16.59 2.81
N PHE A 218 -1.81 17.83 3.29
CA PHE A 218 -2.40 19.01 2.67
C PHE A 218 -1.64 19.47 1.41
N GLY A 219 -0.34 19.15 1.32
CA GLY A 219 0.51 19.44 0.16
C GLY A 219 0.35 18.44 -0.99
N LEU A 220 -0.37 17.34 -0.76
CA LEU A 220 -0.68 16.34 -1.77
C LEU A 220 -1.71 16.86 -2.78
N ASN A 221 -1.62 16.35 -4.01
CA ASN A 221 -2.65 16.57 -5.00
C ASN A 221 -3.96 15.85 -4.59
N VAL A 222 -5.12 16.34 -5.04
CA VAL A 222 -6.43 15.70 -4.77
C VAL A 222 -6.53 14.26 -5.30
N PHE A 223 -5.76 13.90 -6.34
CA PHE A 223 -5.65 12.54 -6.84
C PHE A 223 -4.71 11.65 -6.00
N GLU A 224 -3.81 12.25 -5.23
CA GLU A 224 -2.82 11.55 -4.38
C GLU A 224 -3.37 11.29 -2.97
N ASN A 225 -4.18 12.22 -2.44
CA ASN A 225 -4.75 12.10 -1.10
C ASN A 225 -5.93 11.09 -1.09
N PRO A 226 -5.95 10.12 -0.15
CA PRO A 226 -6.95 9.05 -0.12
C PRO A 226 -8.37 9.55 0.20
N ILE A 227 -8.51 10.63 0.97
CA ILE A 227 -9.79 11.21 1.36
C ILE A 227 -10.42 11.89 0.14
N SER A 228 -9.70 12.81 -0.50
CA SER A 228 -10.20 13.48 -1.71
C SER A 228 -10.42 12.51 -2.87
N MET A 229 -9.58 11.47 -3.01
CA MET A 229 -9.80 10.42 -4.02
C MET A 229 -11.10 9.64 -3.77
N ARG A 230 -11.41 9.32 -2.51
CA ARG A 230 -12.69 8.67 -2.16
C ARG A 230 -13.86 9.57 -2.50
N ASP A 231 -13.76 10.85 -2.17
CA ASP A 231 -14.83 11.82 -2.39
C ASP A 231 -15.04 12.07 -3.89
N LEU A 232 -13.96 12.19 -4.67
CA LEU A 232 -14.00 12.29 -6.13
C LEU A 232 -14.69 11.07 -6.76
N LYS A 233 -14.34 9.86 -6.30
CA LYS A 233 -15.00 8.63 -6.77
C LYS A 233 -16.48 8.61 -6.43
N GLY A 234 -16.85 9.09 -5.23
CA GLY A 234 -18.23 9.27 -4.83
C GLY A 234 -18.99 10.22 -5.76
N GLU A 235 -18.43 11.40 -6.04
CA GLU A 235 -19.01 12.39 -6.95
C GLU A 235 -19.14 11.85 -8.39
N LEU A 236 -18.14 11.11 -8.89
CA LEU A 236 -18.21 10.45 -10.20
C LEU A 236 -19.28 9.36 -10.26
N SER A 237 -19.44 8.57 -9.20
CA SER A 237 -20.51 7.56 -9.11
C SER A 237 -21.89 8.21 -9.03
N GLU A 238 -22.03 9.32 -8.31
CA GLU A 238 -23.28 10.09 -8.26
C GLU A 238 -23.66 10.60 -9.66
N LEU A 239 -22.70 11.21 -10.37
CA LEU A 239 -22.90 11.69 -11.74
C LEU A 239 -23.25 10.55 -12.70
N GLU A 240 -22.57 9.40 -12.59
CA GLU A 240 -22.84 8.22 -13.41
C GLU A 240 -24.28 7.72 -13.21
N ILE A 241 -24.71 7.56 -11.96
CA ILE A 241 -26.06 7.08 -11.62
C ILE A 241 -27.11 8.05 -12.15
N PHE A 242 -26.89 9.35 -11.99
CA PHE A 242 -27.76 10.38 -12.54
C PHE A 242 -27.87 10.28 -14.07
N LEU A 243 -26.74 10.24 -14.78
CA LEU A 243 -26.72 10.14 -16.24
C LEU A 243 -27.40 8.86 -16.74
N ARG A 244 -27.17 7.73 -16.06
CA ARG A 244 -27.82 6.45 -16.36
C ARG A 244 -29.35 6.55 -16.24
N PHE A 245 -29.82 7.15 -15.15
CA PHE A 245 -31.25 7.33 -14.92
C PHE A 245 -31.88 8.29 -15.95
N ARG A 246 -31.23 9.42 -16.23
CA ARG A 246 -31.68 10.39 -17.24
C ARG A 246 -31.70 9.78 -18.64
N TYR A 247 -30.69 9.01 -19.01
CA TYR A 247 -30.65 8.29 -20.28
C TYR A 247 -31.83 7.32 -20.41
N GLN A 248 -32.12 6.54 -19.37
CA GLN A 248 -33.24 5.60 -19.41
C GLN A 248 -34.59 6.30 -19.55
N GLN A 249 -34.79 7.44 -18.87
CA GLN A 249 -36.01 8.23 -19.01
C GLN A 249 -36.18 8.83 -20.40
N GLU A 250 -35.09 9.30 -21.01
CA GLU A 250 -35.16 9.97 -22.32
C GLU A 250 -35.23 8.95 -23.47
N ALA A 251 -34.52 7.83 -23.37
CA ALA A 251 -34.50 6.78 -24.40
C ALA A 251 -35.77 5.91 -24.37
N ASN A 252 -36.32 5.63 -23.18
CA ASN A 252 -37.50 4.79 -22.99
C ASN A 252 -38.46 5.43 -21.96
N PRO A 253 -39.10 6.56 -22.31
CA PRO A 253 -40.02 7.23 -21.39
C PRO A 253 -41.25 6.35 -21.13
N PRO A 254 -41.67 6.16 -19.87
CA PRO A 254 -42.94 5.51 -19.60
C PRO A 254 -44.09 6.36 -20.15
N PRO A 255 -45.22 5.77 -20.60
CA PRO A 255 -46.30 6.51 -21.24
C PRO A 255 -46.78 7.73 -20.44
N ILE A 256 -46.84 7.62 -19.10
CA ILE A 256 -47.25 8.70 -18.21
C ILE A 256 -46.24 9.88 -18.18
N ALA A 257 -44.94 9.60 -18.30
CA ALA A 257 -43.91 10.65 -18.32
C ALA A 257 -43.97 11.48 -19.60
N VAL A 258 -44.41 10.90 -20.72
CA VAL A 258 -44.62 11.65 -21.98
C VAL A 258 -45.71 12.71 -21.79
N TYR A 259 -46.80 12.38 -21.10
CA TYR A 259 -47.86 13.35 -20.79
C TYR A 259 -47.41 14.41 -19.78
N LEU A 260 -46.68 14.02 -18.74
CA LEU A 260 -46.17 14.96 -17.74
C LEU A 260 -45.12 15.92 -18.33
N ASN A 261 -44.19 15.41 -19.16
CA ASN A 261 -43.21 16.22 -19.86
C ASN A 261 -43.84 17.24 -20.83
N ALA A 262 -45.02 16.94 -21.39
CA ALA A 262 -45.76 17.85 -22.25
C ALA A 262 -46.51 18.95 -21.48
N LEU A 263 -46.73 18.75 -20.17
CA LEU A 263 -47.41 19.68 -19.27
C LEU A 263 -46.43 20.51 -18.41
N GLU A 264 -45.21 20.03 -18.22
CA GLU A 264 -44.16 20.71 -17.46
C GLU A 264 -43.41 21.76 -18.30
N GLU A 265 -43.40 23.01 -17.84
CA GLU A 265 -42.49 24.05 -18.36
C GLU A 265 -41.07 23.81 -17.82
N LYS A 266 -40.30 22.99 -18.53
CA LYS A 266 -38.88 22.79 -18.23
C LYS A 266 -38.05 23.94 -18.73
N ASP A 267 -36.99 24.29 -18.00
CA ASP A 267 -35.98 25.21 -18.50
C ASP A 267 -35.39 24.69 -19.84
N SER A 268 -35.16 25.61 -20.77
CA SER A 268 -34.59 25.37 -22.11
C SER A 268 -33.24 24.62 -22.06
N SER A 269 -32.48 24.81 -20.99
CA SER A 269 -31.21 24.13 -20.72
C SER A 269 -31.37 22.63 -20.48
N ILE A 270 -32.52 22.19 -19.94
CA ILE A 270 -32.80 20.79 -19.60
C ILE A 270 -33.47 20.06 -20.78
N SER A 271 -34.38 20.74 -21.48
CA SER A 271 -35.17 20.15 -22.57
C SER A 271 -34.41 19.99 -23.90
N SER A 272 -33.29 20.69 -24.07
CA SER A 272 -32.48 20.65 -25.30
C SER A 272 -31.50 19.47 -25.38
N ILE A 273 -31.30 18.73 -24.27
CA ILE A 273 -30.30 17.66 -24.19
C ILE A 273 -30.91 16.33 -24.63
N LYS A 274 -30.37 15.76 -25.71
CA LYS A 274 -30.79 14.47 -26.26
C LYS A 274 -30.15 13.28 -25.53
N ALA A 275 -30.83 12.13 -25.57
CA ALA A 275 -30.36 10.87 -24.99
C ALA A 275 -28.95 10.46 -25.46
N GLU A 276 -28.61 10.70 -26.72
CA GLU A 276 -27.28 10.39 -27.28
C GLU A 276 -26.15 11.10 -26.53
N LYS A 277 -26.33 12.40 -26.23
CA LYS A 277 -25.35 13.21 -25.51
C LYS A 277 -25.18 12.75 -24.07
N ILE A 278 -26.28 12.35 -23.41
CA ILE A 278 -26.27 11.82 -22.04
C ILE A 278 -25.49 10.50 -22.00
N TRP A 279 -25.68 9.65 -23.01
CA TRP A 279 -24.97 8.38 -23.14
C TRP A 279 -23.46 8.59 -23.36
N ASP A 280 -23.08 9.56 -24.18
CA ASP A 280 -21.66 9.88 -24.41
C ASP A 280 -20.99 10.39 -23.12
N TRP A 281 -21.67 11.24 -22.35
CA TRP A 281 -21.17 11.65 -21.03
C TRP A 281 -21.03 10.47 -20.07
N LYS A 282 -22.00 9.55 -20.05
CA LYS A 282 -21.93 8.36 -19.21
C LYS A 282 -20.71 7.49 -19.57
N LYS A 283 -20.46 7.27 -20.87
CA LYS A 283 -19.28 6.53 -21.34
C LYS A 283 -17.97 7.17 -20.91
N LYS A 284 -17.88 8.51 -20.96
CA LYS A 284 -16.71 9.24 -20.48
C LYS A 284 -16.50 9.06 -18.98
N VAL A 285 -17.57 9.18 -18.18
CA VAL A 285 -17.51 8.93 -16.72
C VAL A 285 -17.02 7.49 -16.43
N ASP A 286 -17.55 6.49 -17.14
CA ASP A 286 -17.12 5.10 -17.00
C ASP A 286 -15.63 4.92 -17.32
N ALA A 287 -15.15 5.57 -18.39
CA ALA A 287 -13.75 5.52 -18.80
C ALA A 287 -12.82 6.16 -17.75
N ILE A 288 -13.19 7.31 -17.19
CA ILE A 288 -12.43 7.98 -16.13
C ILE A 288 -12.39 7.10 -14.87
N GLN A 289 -13.52 6.54 -14.46
CA GLN A 289 -13.56 5.62 -13.32
C GLN A 289 -12.67 4.39 -13.54
N GLN A 290 -12.60 3.85 -14.76
CA GLN A 290 -11.70 2.74 -15.10
C GLN A 290 -10.22 3.15 -14.99
N LYS A 291 -9.85 4.33 -15.52
CA LYS A 291 -8.48 4.88 -15.38
C LYS A 291 -8.07 5.05 -13.91
N LEU A 292 -8.98 5.58 -13.08
CA LEU A 292 -8.78 5.79 -11.63
C LEU A 292 -8.82 4.50 -10.79
N ASN A 293 -9.38 3.41 -11.32
CA ASN A 293 -9.47 2.12 -10.64
C ASN A 293 -8.39 1.12 -11.06
N ASN A 294 -7.60 1.43 -12.10
CA ASN A 294 -6.46 0.61 -12.49
C ASN A 294 -5.45 0.51 -11.32
N GLU A 295 -5.05 -0.73 -11.00
CA GLU A 295 -4.12 -1.03 -9.92
C GLU A 295 -2.75 -0.36 -10.10
N GLN A 296 -2.28 -0.22 -11.35
CA GLN A 296 -1.05 0.51 -11.64
C GLN A 296 -1.17 1.98 -11.23
N THR A 297 -2.24 2.66 -11.66
CA THR A 297 -2.51 4.06 -11.30
C THR A 297 -2.51 4.26 -9.78
N LYS A 298 -3.17 3.35 -9.05
CA LYS A 298 -3.21 3.41 -7.57
C LYS A 298 -1.82 3.25 -6.95
N LYS A 299 -1.04 2.27 -7.42
CA LYS A 299 0.32 2.04 -6.92
C LYS A 299 1.22 3.24 -7.19
N LEU A 300 1.13 3.84 -8.38
CA LEU A 300 1.92 4.99 -8.78
C LEU A 300 1.53 6.29 -8.04
N LEU A 301 0.23 6.55 -7.88
CA LEU A 301 -0.25 7.69 -7.07
C LEU A 301 0.20 7.57 -5.61
N LYS A 302 0.16 6.36 -5.04
CA LYS A 302 0.69 6.10 -3.69
C LYS A 302 2.20 6.28 -3.61
N ALA A 303 2.93 5.78 -4.61
CA ALA A 303 4.37 5.94 -4.68
C ALA A 303 4.77 7.42 -4.76
N ARG A 304 3.99 8.23 -5.48
CA ARG A 304 4.17 9.68 -5.56
C ARG A 304 3.86 10.42 -4.26
N ALA A 305 2.76 10.05 -3.60
CA ALA A 305 2.29 10.68 -2.38
C ALA A 305 3.22 10.40 -1.20
N PHE A 306 3.68 9.15 -1.10
CA PHE A 306 4.49 8.67 0.01
C PHE A 306 5.72 7.94 -0.51
N PRO A 307 6.69 8.68 -1.04
CA PRO A 307 7.77 8.04 -1.76
C PRO A 307 8.74 7.31 -0.78
N GLY A 308 8.69 7.61 0.53
CA GLY A 308 9.36 6.83 1.59
C GLY A 308 8.68 5.52 1.99
N LEU A 309 7.38 5.34 1.74
CA LEU A 309 6.62 4.11 2.05
C LEU A 309 6.77 3.02 0.97
N VAL A 310 7.38 3.33 -0.18
CA VAL A 310 7.60 2.38 -1.27
C VAL A 310 8.75 1.41 -0.98
N PHE A 311 9.54 1.68 0.05
CA PHE A 311 10.80 0.98 0.36
C PHE A 311 10.75 0.13 1.63
N PHE A 312 9.57 -0.08 2.22
CA PHE A 312 9.36 -0.96 3.37
C PHE A 312 8.37 -2.07 3.03
#